data_AF-A0A3P3XLM4-F1
#
_entry.id   AF-A0A3P3XLM4-F1
#
_cell.length_a   1.000
_cell.length_b   1.000
_cell.length_c   1.000
_cell.angle_alpha   90.00
_cell.angle_beta   90.00
_cell.angle_gamma   90.00
#
_symmetry.space_group_name_H-M   'P 1'
#
loop_
_entity.id
_entity.type
_entity.pdbx_description
1 polymer ?
#
loop_
_entity_poly.entity_id
_entity_poly.type
_entity_poly.pdbx_seq_one_letter_code
_entity_poly.pdbx_strand_id
1 'polypeptide(L)'
;MPYLSIGQLERLISVPASTLRFWEKTVPFLTPMRSKSGRRTYSLSEAALIARLKHLALDRKFGLRQAQQLLEFELLYGDQDMRAQINALRDEILLLVLDCEKWREEFEEIRAAITSEKEFFNGPENQALDGIH
;
A
#
# COMPACT_ATOMS: atom_id res chain seq x y z
N MET A 1 10.79 4.18 -10.51
CA MET A 1 10.02 3.54 -9.42
C MET A 1 8.97 4.53 -8.93
N PRO A 2 7.72 4.10 -8.73
CA PRO A 2 6.65 4.98 -8.25
C PRO A 2 6.92 5.45 -6.81
N TYR A 3 6.35 6.60 -6.47
CA TYR A 3 6.30 7.11 -5.10
C TYR A 3 4.88 7.04 -4.58
N LEU A 4 4.73 6.57 -3.34
CA LEU A 4 3.46 6.43 -2.64
C LEU A 4 3.18 7.68 -1.83
N SER A 5 1.94 8.16 -1.86
CA SER A 5 1.44 9.08 -0.84
C SER A 5 1.23 8.35 0.49
N ILE A 6 1.11 9.09 1.60
CA ILE A 6 0.84 8.49 2.91
C ILE A 6 -0.46 7.66 2.94
N GLY A 7 -1.48 8.05 2.17
CA GLY A 7 -2.74 7.30 2.09
C GLY A 7 -2.59 6.00 1.31
N GLN A 8 -1.79 6.00 0.23
CA GLN A 8 -1.46 4.76 -0.48
C GLN A 8 -0.64 3.82 0.41
N LEU A 9 0.33 4.35 1.14
CA LEU A 9 1.12 3.57 2.09
C LEU A 9 0.23 2.99 3.19
N GLU A 10 -0.64 3.79 3.81
CA GLU A 10 -1.60 3.35 4.83
C GLU A 10 -2.43 2.15 4.38
N ARG A 11 -2.98 2.19 3.16
CA ARG A 11 -3.71 1.05 2.58
C ARG A 11 -2.80 -0.16 2.37
N LEU A 12 -1.66 0.05 1.73
CA LEU A 12 -0.72 -1.01 1.36
C LEU A 12 -0.24 -1.84 2.55
N ILE A 13 0.11 -1.19 3.67
CA ILE A 13 0.67 -1.87 4.85
C ILE A 13 -0.31 -1.97 6.02
N SER A 14 -1.54 -1.47 5.85
CA SER A 14 -2.59 -1.48 6.87
C SER A 14 -2.15 -0.85 8.21
N VAL A 15 -1.41 0.26 8.13
CA VAL A 15 -1.00 1.05 9.30
C VAL A 15 -1.59 2.45 9.18
N PRO A 16 -2.33 2.93 10.18
CA PRO A 16 -2.96 4.24 10.11
C PRO A 16 -1.97 5.37 9.82
N ALA A 17 -2.35 6.34 8.99
CA ALA A 17 -1.49 7.47 8.63
C ALA A 17 -1.02 8.28 9.86
N SER A 18 -1.82 8.31 10.94
CA SER A 18 -1.42 8.93 12.21
C SER A 18 -0.24 8.19 12.86
N THR A 19 -0.26 6.86 12.85
CA THR A 19 0.82 6.01 13.36
C THR A 19 2.07 6.14 12.50
N LEU A 20 1.93 6.19 11.16
CA LEU A 20 3.07 6.43 10.26
C LEU A 20 3.76 7.76 10.57
N ARG A 21 2.99 8.84 10.72
CA ARG A 21 3.52 10.16 11.11
C ARG A 21 4.20 10.16 12.48
N PHE A 22 3.71 9.33 13.40
CA PHE A 22 4.34 9.15 14.70
C PHE A 22 5.68 8.42 14.54
N TRP A 23 5.73 7.31 13.80
CA TRP A 23 6.98 6.56 13.54
C TRP A 23 8.04 7.41 12.85
N GLU A 24 7.68 8.23 11.85
CA GLU A 24 8.60 9.18 11.20
C GLU A 24 9.29 10.13 12.19
N LYS A 25 8.58 10.54 13.26
CA LYS A 25 9.15 11.42 14.28
C LYS A 25 10.05 10.69 15.26
N THR A 26 9.80 9.40 15.47
CA THR A 26 10.48 8.59 16.50
C THR A 26 11.66 7.81 15.95
N VAL A 27 11.57 7.35 14.71
CA VAL A 27 12.56 6.49 14.05
C VAL A 27 13.39 7.36 13.10
N PRO A 28 14.64 7.72 13.46
CA PRO A 28 15.40 8.76 12.76
C PRO A 28 15.69 8.51 11.28
N PHE A 29 15.74 7.24 10.87
CA PHE A 29 16.02 6.84 9.48
C PHE A 29 14.75 6.70 8.62
N LEU A 30 13.56 6.95 9.17
CA LEU A 30 12.32 7.02 8.39
C LEU A 30 12.03 8.48 7.99
N THR A 31 12.71 8.95 6.96
CA THR A 31 12.64 10.33 6.50
C THR A 31 11.95 10.46 5.14
N PRO A 32 10.61 10.53 5.08
CA PRO A 32 9.90 10.58 3.82
C PRO A 32 10.26 11.84 3.03
N MET A 33 10.39 11.69 1.72
CA MET A 33 10.53 12.82 0.83
C MET A 33 9.28 13.70 0.84
N ARG A 34 9.45 14.95 0.42
CA ARG A 34 8.36 15.89 0.19
C ARG A 34 8.22 16.17 -1.30
N SER A 35 7.02 15.99 -1.82
CA SER A 35 6.65 16.44 -3.16
C SER A 35 6.71 17.97 -3.28
N LYS A 36 6.62 18.49 -4.51
CA LYS A 36 6.58 19.94 -4.78
C LYS A 36 5.45 20.68 -4.05
N SER A 37 4.34 19.99 -3.73
CA SER A 37 3.21 20.53 -2.97
C SER A 37 3.33 20.37 -1.45
N GLY A 38 4.47 19.84 -0.96
CA GLY A 38 4.73 19.64 0.47
C GLY A 38 4.14 18.35 1.07
N ARG A 39 3.45 17.53 0.26
CA ARG A 39 2.92 16.22 0.69
C ARG A 39 4.04 15.19 0.81
N ARG A 40 3.91 14.28 1.79
CA ARG A 40 4.84 13.16 2.01
C ARG A 40 4.75 12.14 0.88
N THR A 41 5.91 11.67 0.44
CA THR A 41 6.06 10.65 -0.58
C THR A 41 7.07 9.61 -0.13
N TYR A 42 6.76 8.34 -0.34
CA TYR A 42 7.59 7.20 0.05
C TYR A 42 7.94 6.38 -1.19
N SER A 43 9.21 6.09 -1.37
CA SER A 43 9.67 5.07 -2.31
C SER A 43 9.20 3.68 -1.89
N LEU A 44 9.28 2.70 -2.80
CA LEU A 44 9.02 1.30 -2.48
C LEU A 44 9.97 0.79 -1.40
N SER A 45 11.24 1.17 -1.46
CA SER A 45 12.23 0.75 -0.46
C SER A 45 11.93 1.32 0.93
N GLU A 46 11.46 2.58 1.03
CA GLU A 46 10.97 3.14 2.29
C GLU A 46 9.72 2.41 2.79
N ALA A 47 8.76 2.10 1.90
CA ALA A 47 7.58 1.32 2.25
C ALA A 47 7.94 -0.08 2.77
N ALA A 48 8.92 -0.73 2.15
CA ALA A 48 9.44 -2.03 2.59
C ALA A 48 10.10 -1.96 3.97
N LEU A 49 10.86 -0.91 4.27
CA LEU A 49 11.43 -0.68 5.60
C LEU A 49 10.33 -0.45 6.65
N ILE A 50 9.32 0.34 6.34
CA ILE A 50 8.19 0.58 7.23
C ILE A 50 7.39 -0.71 7.44
N ALA A 51 7.20 -1.53 6.41
CA ALA A 51 6.57 -2.84 6.53
C ALA A 51 7.38 -3.78 7.45
N ARG A 52 8.72 -3.76 7.35
CA ARG A 52 9.60 -4.51 8.25
C ARG A 52 9.48 -4.01 9.69
N LEU A 53 9.47 -2.69 9.90
CA LEU A 53 9.26 -2.10 11.21
C LEU A 53 7.89 -2.48 11.80
N LYS A 54 6.83 -2.45 10.98
CA LYS A 54 5.48 -2.90 11.34
C LYS A 54 5.48 -4.34 11.80
N HIS A 55 6.17 -5.22 11.08
CA HIS A 55 6.27 -6.62 11.46
C HIS A 55 6.95 -6.78 12.82
N LEU A 56 8.08 -6.10 13.06
CA LEU A 56 8.79 -6.16 14.32
C LEU A 56 7.95 -5.57 15.47
N ALA A 57 7.34 -4.40 15.27
CA ALA A 57 6.62 -3.69 16.32
C ALA A 57 5.27 -4.32 16.66
N LEU A 58 4.48 -4.68 15.64
CA LEU A 58 3.09 -5.11 15.82
C LEU A 58 2.96 -6.63 15.80
N ASP A 59 3.50 -7.30 14.76
CA ASP A 59 3.31 -8.74 14.60
C ASP A 59 4.16 -9.53 15.61
N ARG A 60 5.40 -9.10 15.82
CA ARG A 60 6.33 -9.69 16.80
C ARG A 60 6.19 -9.06 18.20
N LYS A 61 5.33 -8.05 18.33
CA LYS A 61 5.02 -7.36 19.60
C LYS A 61 6.23 -6.75 20.31
N PHE A 62 7.27 -6.38 19.56
CA PHE A 62 8.35 -5.59 20.14
C PHE A 62 7.88 -4.15 20.35
N GLY A 63 8.30 -3.52 21.46
CA GLY A 63 8.09 -2.08 21.60
C GLY A 63 8.79 -1.32 20.46
N LEU A 64 8.26 -0.17 20.04
CA LEU A 64 8.78 0.58 18.88
C LEU A 64 10.30 0.83 18.96
N ARG A 65 10.82 1.16 20.15
CA ARG A 65 12.26 1.35 20.39
C ARG A 65 13.07 0.08 20.12
N GLN A 66 12.60 -1.07 20.59
CA GLN A 66 13.27 -2.35 20.37
C GLN A 66 13.18 -2.76 18.90
N ALA A 67 12.01 -2.57 18.27
CA ALA A 67 11.82 -2.81 16.85
C ALA A 67 12.76 -1.95 15.99
N GLN A 68 12.93 -0.67 16.35
CA GLN A 68 13.91 0.22 15.72
C GLN A 68 15.34 -0.33 15.86
N GLN A 69 15.77 -0.71 17.08
CA GLN A 69 17.12 -1.22 17.31
C GLN A 69 17.41 -2.50 16.51
N LEU A 70 16.43 -3.41 16.44
CA LEU A 70 16.54 -4.62 15.63
C LEU A 70 16.63 -4.29 14.14
N LEU A 71 15.80 -3.36 13.65
CA LEU A 71 15.85 -2.93 12.26
C LEU A 71 17.17 -2.24 11.92
N GLU A 72 17.69 -1.38 12.80
CA GLU A 72 18.99 -0.73 12.63
C GLU A 72 20.13 -1.76 12.62
N PHE A 73 20.07 -2.77 13.49
CA PHE A 73 21.02 -3.86 13.48
C PHE A 73 20.98 -4.65 12.16
N GLU A 74 19.78 -4.98 11.66
CA GLU A 74 19.60 -5.59 10.34
C GLU A 74 20.20 -4.72 9.22
N LEU A 75 20.10 -3.40 9.32
CA LEU A 75 20.60 -2.47 8.32
C LEU A 75 22.14 -2.32 8.33
N LEU A 76 22.77 -2.37 9.50
CA LEU A 76 24.20 -2.12 9.64
C LEU A 76 25.06 -3.38 9.56
N TYR A 77 24.58 -4.49 10.13
CA TYR A 77 25.40 -5.71 10.33
C TYR A 77 24.97 -6.90 9.49
N GLY A 78 23.89 -6.78 8.72
CA GLY A 78 23.47 -7.82 7.79
C GLY A 78 24.42 -7.94 6.58
N ASP A 79 24.45 -9.12 5.98
CA ASP A 79 25.09 -9.35 4.69
C ASP A 79 24.52 -8.37 3.65
N GLN A 80 25.39 -7.53 3.08
CA GLN A 80 24.97 -6.40 2.24
C GLN A 80 24.41 -6.88 0.90
N ASP A 81 24.99 -7.92 0.31
CA ASP A 81 24.56 -8.46 -0.98
C ASP A 81 23.21 -9.14 -0.85
N MET A 82 23.06 -10.00 0.17
CA MET A 82 21.79 -10.67 0.44
C MET A 82 20.70 -9.68 0.81
N ARG A 83 21.02 -8.61 1.56
CA ARG A 83 20.07 -7.53 1.85
C ARG A 83 19.64 -6.78 0.61
N ALA A 84 20.57 -6.46 -0.30
CA ALA A 84 20.25 -5.79 -1.55
C ALA A 84 19.29 -6.65 -2.40
N GLN A 85 19.54 -7.96 -2.49
CA GLN A 85 18.65 -8.91 -3.18
C GLN A 85 17.26 -8.97 -2.52
N ILE A 86 17.20 -9.08 -1.19
CA ILE A 86 15.93 -9.10 -0.46
C ILE A 86 15.15 -7.79 -0.67
N ASN A 87 15.82 -6.64 -0.68
CA ASN A 87 15.15 -5.35 -0.90
C ASN A 87 14.65 -5.22 -2.33
N ALA A 88 15.40 -5.67 -3.34
CA ALA A 88 14.94 -5.70 -4.72
C ALA A 88 13.68 -6.55 -4.89
N LEU A 89 13.65 -7.75 -4.29
CA LEU A 89 12.47 -8.62 -4.29
C LEU A 89 11.28 -7.99 -3.57
N ARG A 90 11.51 -7.31 -2.44
CA ARG A 90 10.44 -6.60 -1.73
C ARG A 90 9.86 -5.48 -2.56
N ASP A 91 10.71 -4.70 -3.23
CA ASP A 91 10.26 -3.61 -4.10
C ASP A 91 9.42 -4.15 -5.26
N GLU A 92 9.84 -5.25 -5.88
CA GLU A 92 9.08 -5.93 -6.93
C GLU A 92 7.73 -6.46 -6.43
N ILE A 93 7.72 -7.13 -5.27
CA ILE A 93 6.47 -7.62 -4.65
C ILE A 93 5.53 -6.46 -4.35
N LEU A 94 6.02 -5.36 -3.78
CA LEU A 94 5.19 -4.20 -3.47
C LEU A 94 4.63 -3.55 -4.73
N LEU A 95 5.42 -3.49 -5.81
CA LEU A 95 4.94 -3.01 -7.10
C LEU A 95 3.80 -3.89 -7.63
N LEU A 96 3.97 -5.21 -7.62
CA LEU A 96 2.93 -6.15 -8.05
C LEU A 96 1.67 -6.04 -7.19
N VAL A 97 1.80 -5.86 -5.88
CA VAL A 97 0.66 -5.65 -4.99
C VAL A 97 -0.10 -4.38 -5.39
N LEU A 98 0.61 -3.27 -5.63
CA LEU A 98 -0.01 -2.01 -6.07
C LEU A 98 -0.73 -2.16 -7.41
N ASP A 99 -0.14 -2.87 -8.36
CA ASP A 99 -0.77 -3.15 -9.64
C ASP A 99 -2.03 -4.00 -9.47
N CYS A 100 -2.00 -5.01 -8.58
CA CYS A 100 -3.18 -5.81 -8.24
C CYS A 100 -4.29 -4.97 -7.60
N GLU A 101 -3.96 -4.02 -6.71
CA GLU A 101 -4.95 -3.13 -6.11
C GLU A 101 -5.63 -2.26 -7.16
N LYS A 102 -4.83 -1.70 -8.09
CA LYS A 102 -5.34 -0.89 -9.19
C LYS A 102 -6.27 -1.70 -10.10
N TRP A 103 -5.86 -2.90 -10.52
CA TRP A 103 -6.71 -3.76 -11.34
C TRP A 103 -8.00 -4.16 -10.63
N ARG A 104 -7.95 -4.37 -9.31
CA ARG A 104 -9.14 -4.67 -8.53
C ARG A 104 -10.13 -3.48 -8.54
N GLU A 105 -9.64 -2.25 -8.36
CA GLU A 105 -10.48 -1.04 -8.45
C GLU A 105 -11.12 -0.90 -9.84
N GLU A 106 -10.32 -0.99 -10.90
CA GLU A 106 -10.79 -0.93 -12.30
C GLU A 106 -11.83 -2.03 -12.60
N PHE A 107 -11.60 -3.24 -12.09
CA PHE A 107 -12.53 -4.35 -12.29
C PHE A 107 -13.87 -4.15 -11.57
N GLU A 108 -13.86 -3.61 -10.34
CA GLU A 108 -15.11 -3.31 -9.62
C GLU A 108 -15.89 -2.17 -10.28
N GLU A 109 -15.23 -1.17 -10.86
CA GLU A 109 -15.88 -0.12 -11.66
C GLU A 109 -16.59 -0.71 -12.90
N ILE A 110 -15.90 -1.58 -13.63
CA ILE A 110 -16.47 -2.27 -14.80
C ILE A 110 -17.66 -3.15 -14.36
N ARG A 111 -17.53 -3.90 -13.27
CA ARG A 111 -18.61 -4.73 -12.74
C ARG A 111 -19.82 -3.89 -12.34
N ALA A 112 -19.61 -2.75 -11.69
CA ALA A 112 -20.68 -1.84 -11.28
C ALA A 112 -21.42 -1.26 -12.51
N ALA A 113 -20.68 -0.86 -13.55
CA ALA A 113 -21.25 -0.37 -14.80
C ALA A 113 -22.13 -1.43 -15.48
N ILE A 114 -21.64 -2.68 -15.61
CA ILE A 114 -22.39 -3.79 -16.20
C ILE A 114 -23.66 -4.10 -15.38
N THR A 115 -23.58 -4.01 -14.05
CA THR A 115 -24.72 -4.28 -13.16
C THR A 115 -25.79 -3.21 -13.33
N SER A 116 -25.41 -1.93 -13.34
CA SER A 116 -26.32 -0.80 -13.56
C SER A 116 -26.98 -0.86 -14.94
N GLU A 117 -26.25 -1.26 -15.98
CA GLU A 117 -26.80 -1.42 -17.33
C GLU A 117 -27.82 -2.56 -17.40
N LYS A 118 -27.53 -3.72 -16.77
CA LYS A 118 -28.48 -4.82 -16.67
C LYS A 118 -29.76 -4.46 -15.89
N GLU A 119 -29.65 -3.69 -14.82
CA GLU A 119 -30.81 -3.22 -14.06
C GLU A 119 -31.67 -2.23 -14.86
N PHE A 120 -31.04 -1.37 -15.65
CA PHE A 120 -31.73 -0.45 -16.57
C PHE A 120 -32.49 -1.20 -17.68
N PHE A 121 -31.89 -2.22 -18.29
CA PHE A 121 -32.55 -3.01 -19.34
C PHE A 121 -33.63 -3.96 -18.81
N ASN A 122 -33.45 -4.55 -17.62
CA ASN A 122 -34.43 -5.49 -17.03
C ASN A 122 -35.49 -4.82 -16.15
N GLY A 123 -35.50 -3.48 -16.06
CA GLY A 123 -36.45 -2.72 -15.28
C GLY A 123 -37.90 -2.84 -15.79
N PRO A 124 -38.91 -2.64 -14.92
CA PRO A 124 -40.31 -2.85 -15.24
C PRO A 124 -40.83 -1.95 -16.40
N GLU A 125 -40.19 -0.81 -16.64
CA GLU A 125 -40.53 0.09 -17.76
C GLU A 125 -40.11 -0.46 -19.14
N ASN A 126 -39.06 -1.28 -19.22
CA ASN A 126 -38.56 -1.86 -20.48
C ASN A 126 -39.14 -3.25 -20.78
N GLN A 127 -39.72 -3.95 -19.80
CA GLN A 127 -40.41 -5.23 -20.01
C GLN A 127 -41.75 -5.09 -20.78
N ALA A 128 -42.29 -3.88 -20.89
CA ALA A 128 -43.54 -3.61 -21.62
C ALA A 128 -43.37 -3.61 -23.15
N LEU A 129 -42.13 -3.57 -23.67
CA LEU A 129 -41.85 -3.51 -25.11
C LEU A 129 -41.68 -4.89 -25.77
N ASP A 130 -41.50 -5.96 -24.98
CA ASP A 130 -41.39 -7.34 -25.50
C ASP A 130 -42.74 -8.00 -25.81
N GLY A 131 -43.86 -7.31 -25.57
CA GLY A 131 -45.23 -7.82 -25.74
C GLY A 131 -45.93 -7.46 -27.05
N ILE A 132 -45.26 -6.78 -27.99
CA ILE A 132 -45.85 -6.40 -29.29
C ILE A 132 -45.31 -7.35 -30.36
N HIS A 133 -45.91 -8.54 -30.44
CA HIS A 133 -45.86 -9.42 -31.61
C HIS A 133 -47.26 -9.56 -32.21
#